data_AF-X1KB59-F1
#
_entry.id   AF-X1KB59-F1
#
_cell.length_a   1.000
_cell.length_b   1.000
_cell.length_c   1.000
_cell.angle_alpha   90.00
_cell.angle_beta   90.00
_cell.angle_gamma   90.00
#
_symmetry.space_group_name_H-M   'P 1'
#
loop_
_entity.id
_entity.type
_entity.pdbx_description
1 polymer ?
#
loop_
_entity_poly.entity_id
_entity_poly.type
_entity_poly.pdbx_seq_one_letter_code
_entity_poly.pdbx_strand_id
1 'polypeptide(L)'
;YVPYYECPGGDRMVSLTKCRNRRWNANRLEELVWQQIETLLIQPEMVLAGLKTRMDEANEASYVERELLEINRRFKSLDKEQQQLLQWALKGFPEETVIAENKRINGQRDLLKQRKSELEARLEQARETEVNMESIERFCEVVRQNLGEFTFEDKRLALEALSIKVWVDDNNLEIEGAIPISRDDIQSITSRCSE
;
A
#
# COMPACT_ATOMS: atom_id res chain seq x y z
N TYR A 1 -13.51 -27.09 -20.12
CA TYR A 1 -12.73 -27.16 -18.87
C TYR A 1 -13.26 -26.05 -17.98
N VAL A 2 -13.65 -26.36 -16.74
CA VAL A 2 -14.19 -25.33 -15.82
C VAL A 2 -13.06 -24.94 -14.87
N PRO A 3 -12.59 -23.69 -14.89
CA PRO A 3 -11.53 -23.25 -14.00
C PRO A 3 -12.02 -23.14 -12.55
N TYR A 4 -11.12 -23.41 -11.60
CA TYR A 4 -11.38 -23.32 -10.16
C TYR A 4 -10.24 -22.58 -9.47
N TYR A 5 -10.59 -21.77 -8.47
CA TYR A 5 -9.64 -21.22 -7.51
C TYR A 5 -9.52 -22.15 -6.31
N GLU A 6 -8.27 -22.43 -5.92
CA GLU A 6 -7.95 -23.32 -4.81
C GLU A 6 -6.89 -22.68 -3.91
N CYS A 7 -7.03 -22.85 -2.60
CA CYS A 7 -5.99 -22.42 -1.67
C CYS A 7 -4.73 -23.28 -1.86
N PRO A 8 -3.54 -22.69 -2.08
CA PRO A 8 -2.29 -23.44 -2.21
C PRO A 8 -2.00 -24.32 -0.98
N GLY A 9 -2.41 -23.88 0.21
CA GLY A 9 -2.29 -24.64 1.46
C GLY A 9 -3.25 -25.85 1.59
N GLY A 10 -4.11 -26.08 0.60
CA GLY A 10 -4.88 -27.32 0.47
C GLY A 10 -4.02 -28.50 0.03
N ASP A 11 -2.89 -28.22 -0.64
CA ASP A 11 -1.86 -29.20 -0.97
C ASP A 11 -0.91 -29.38 0.22
N ARG A 12 -0.70 -30.64 0.64
CA ARG A 12 0.21 -30.99 1.74
C ARG A 12 1.68 -30.73 1.41
N MET A 13 2.02 -30.49 0.15
CA MET A 13 3.38 -30.10 -0.23
C MET A 13 3.71 -28.65 0.14
N VAL A 14 2.71 -27.78 0.29
CA VAL A 14 2.91 -26.32 0.47
C VAL A 14 2.73 -25.87 1.92
N SER A 15 1.96 -26.61 2.73
CA SER A 15 1.63 -26.24 4.11
C SER A 15 1.68 -27.42 5.08
N LEU A 16 2.24 -27.18 6.28
CA LEU A 16 2.23 -28.14 7.40
C LEU A 16 0.82 -28.42 7.92
N THR A 17 -0.11 -27.48 7.74
CA THR A 17 -1.51 -27.60 8.17
C THR A 17 -2.42 -27.51 6.94
N LYS A 18 -3.21 -28.57 6.67
CA LYS A 18 -4.08 -28.60 5.49
C LYS A 18 -5.19 -27.56 5.63
N CYS A 19 -5.22 -26.57 4.72
CA CYS A 19 -6.35 -25.67 4.58
C CYS A 19 -7.59 -26.46 4.13
N ARG A 20 -8.72 -26.26 4.82
CA ARG A 20 -9.98 -26.97 4.54
C ARG A 20 -10.97 -26.16 3.69
N ASN A 21 -10.59 -24.95 3.29
CA ASN A 21 -11.41 -24.08 2.47
C ASN A 21 -11.77 -24.77 1.14
N ARG A 22 -13.01 -24.55 0.67
CA ARG A 22 -13.52 -25.20 -0.53
C ARG A 22 -12.87 -24.66 -1.80
N ARG A 23 -12.98 -25.42 -2.88
CA ARG A 23 -12.64 -24.98 -4.24
C ARG A 23 -13.76 -24.10 -4.77
N TRP A 24 -13.42 -22.95 -5.32
CA TRP A 24 -14.39 -22.00 -5.85
C TRP A 24 -14.43 -22.07 -7.37
N ASN A 25 -15.63 -22.15 -7.94
CA ASN A 25 -15.80 -22.08 -9.39
C ASN A 25 -15.36 -20.68 -9.86
N ALA A 26 -14.34 -20.63 -10.72
CA ALA A 26 -13.71 -19.35 -11.08
C ALA A 26 -14.69 -18.43 -11.81
N ASN A 27 -15.40 -18.94 -12.82
CA ASN A 27 -16.38 -18.16 -13.58
C ASN A 27 -17.45 -17.52 -12.66
N ARG A 28 -17.98 -18.31 -11.72
CA ARG A 28 -19.00 -17.83 -10.78
C ARG A 28 -18.45 -16.81 -9.78
N LEU A 29 -17.23 -17.04 -9.28
CA LEU A 29 -16.58 -16.13 -8.35
C LEU A 29 -16.26 -14.80 -9.02
N GLU A 30 -15.69 -14.85 -10.22
CA GLU A 30 -15.37 -13.68 -11.04
C GLU A 30 -16.62 -12.86 -11.36
N GLU A 31 -17.73 -13.51 -11.74
CA GLU A 31 -19.00 -12.84 -12.02
C GLU A 31 -19.55 -12.11 -10.79
N LEU A 32 -19.54 -12.75 -9.62
CA LEU A 32 -20.01 -12.14 -8.37
C LEU A 32 -19.15 -10.93 -7.96
N VAL A 33 -17.82 -11.08 -8.02
CA VAL A 33 -16.87 -9.99 -7.73
C VAL A 33 -17.08 -8.84 -8.70
N TRP A 34 -17.26 -9.14 -9.99
CA TRP A 34 -17.42 -8.13 -11.01
C TRP A 34 -18.75 -7.36 -10.88
N GLN A 35 -19.86 -8.02 -10.53
CA GLN A 35 -21.14 -7.34 -10.29
C GLN A 35 -21.07 -6.30 -9.17
N GLN A 36 -20.33 -6.60 -8.10
CA GLN A 36 -20.15 -5.67 -6.98
C GLN A 36 -19.25 -4.49 -7.38
N ILE A 37 -18.21 -4.75 -8.18
CA ILE A 37 -17.35 -3.70 -8.73
C ILE A 37 -18.15 -2.82 -9.69
N GLU A 38 -18.94 -3.39 -10.61
CA GLU A 38 -19.80 -2.63 -11.53
C GLU A 38 -20.70 -1.66 -10.75
N THR A 39 -21.25 -2.10 -9.61
CA THR A 39 -22.09 -1.24 -8.76
C THR A 39 -21.34 -0.01 -8.23
N LEU A 40 -20.06 -0.16 -7.88
CA LEU A 40 -19.20 0.98 -7.52
C LEU A 40 -18.89 1.86 -8.72
N LEU A 41 -18.65 1.25 -9.87
CA LEU A 41 -18.27 1.96 -11.08
C LEU A 41 -19.42 2.75 -11.71
N ILE A 42 -20.68 2.45 -11.38
CA ILE A 42 -21.86 3.25 -11.75
C ILE A 42 -21.72 4.72 -11.30
N GLN A 43 -20.94 4.99 -10.24
CA GLN A 43 -20.64 6.34 -9.76
C GLN A 43 -19.17 6.70 -10.00
N PRO A 44 -18.77 6.94 -11.26
CA PRO A 44 -17.36 7.15 -11.62
C PRO A 44 -16.76 8.38 -10.93
N GLU A 45 -17.54 9.41 -10.62
CA GLU A 45 -17.04 10.62 -9.97
C GLU A 45 -16.52 10.36 -8.55
N MET A 46 -17.20 9.53 -7.74
CA MET A 46 -16.73 9.19 -6.40
C MET A 46 -15.48 8.30 -6.45
N VAL A 47 -15.44 7.39 -7.43
CA VAL A 47 -14.29 6.52 -7.65
C VAL A 47 -13.06 7.34 -8.07
N LEU A 48 -13.23 8.25 -9.02
CA LEU A 48 -12.17 9.16 -9.47
C LEU A 48 -11.69 10.09 -8.35
N ALA A 49 -12.59 10.59 -7.50
CA ALA A 49 -12.22 11.42 -6.36
C ALA A 49 -11.37 10.64 -5.34
N GLY A 50 -11.79 9.43 -4.95
CA GLY A 50 -11.03 8.57 -4.03
C GLY A 50 -9.67 8.16 -4.59
N LEU A 51 -9.60 7.84 -5.88
CA LEU A 51 -8.34 7.51 -6.56
C LEU A 51 -7.40 8.72 -6.63
N LYS A 52 -7.91 9.92 -6.88
CA LYS A 52 -7.11 11.15 -6.89
C LYS A 52 -6.49 11.44 -5.53
N THR A 53 -7.26 11.33 -4.44
CA THR A 53 -6.72 11.48 -3.08
C THR A 53 -5.56 10.53 -2.81
N ARG A 54 -5.67 9.27 -3.26
CA ARG A 54 -4.59 8.29 -3.13
C ARG A 54 -3.37 8.60 -3.98
N MET A 55 -3.55 9.13 -5.20
CA MET A 55 -2.42 9.61 -6.01
C MET A 55 -1.67 10.73 -5.30
N ASP A 56 -2.38 11.67 -4.67
CA ASP A 56 -1.78 12.75 -3.91
C ASP A 56 -1.02 12.21 -2.68
N GLU A 57 -1.59 11.24 -1.95
CA GLU A 57 -0.95 10.55 -0.81
C GLU A 57 0.33 9.80 -1.22
N ALA A 58 0.30 9.07 -2.35
CA ALA A 58 1.46 8.35 -2.86
C ALA A 58 2.57 9.30 -3.35
N ASN A 59 2.20 10.43 -3.95
CA ASN A 59 3.15 11.49 -4.30
C ASN A 59 3.77 12.13 -3.05
N GLU A 60 2.99 12.33 -1.99
CA GLU A 60 3.48 12.78 -0.69
C GLU A 60 4.48 11.77 -0.10
N ALA A 61 4.19 10.46 -0.17
CA ALA A 61 5.10 9.42 0.28
C ALA A 61 6.47 9.49 -0.43
N SER A 62 6.47 9.65 -1.76
CA SER A 62 7.71 9.81 -2.55
C SER A 62 8.50 11.07 -2.16
N TYR A 63 7.80 12.17 -1.84
CA TYR A 63 8.45 13.38 -1.34
C TYR A 63 9.07 13.15 0.05
N VAL A 64 8.32 12.53 0.97
CA VAL A 64 8.77 12.18 2.32
C VAL A 64 9.99 11.26 2.29
N GLU A 65 10.02 10.27 1.40
CA GLU A 65 11.19 9.38 1.24
C GLU A 65 12.45 10.13 0.78
N ARG A 66 12.31 11.10 -0.12
CA ARG A 66 13.43 11.97 -0.53
C ARG A 66 13.92 12.82 0.63
N GLU A 67 13.02 13.42 1.41
CA GLU A 67 13.37 14.22 2.58
C GLU A 67 14.11 13.38 3.64
N LEU A 68 13.65 12.14 3.89
CA LEU A 68 14.34 11.20 4.79
C LEU A 68 15.77 10.87 4.30
N LEU A 69 15.95 10.74 2.99
CA LEU A 69 17.27 10.49 2.41
C LEU A 69 18.21 11.68 2.64
N GLU A 70 17.73 12.91 2.48
CA GLU A 70 18.48 14.13 2.78
C GLU A 70 18.82 14.25 4.27
N ILE A 71 17.87 13.97 5.16
CA ILE A 71 18.10 13.96 6.61
C ILE A 71 19.19 12.93 6.98
N ASN A 72 19.14 11.73 6.41
CA ASN A 72 20.17 10.71 6.63
C ASN A 72 21.55 11.15 6.10
N ARG A 73 21.62 11.88 4.98
CA ARG A 73 22.87 12.49 4.52
C ARG A 73 23.37 13.56 5.49
N ARG A 74 22.47 14.38 6.05
CA ARG A 74 22.85 15.40 7.04
C ARG A 74 23.35 14.78 8.33
N PHE A 75 22.75 13.69 8.83
CA PHE A 75 23.30 12.93 9.96
C PHE A 75 24.74 12.48 9.71
N LYS A 76 25.03 11.90 8.55
CA LYS A 76 26.40 11.50 8.18
C LYS A 76 27.38 12.69 8.15
N SER A 77 26.91 13.87 7.76
CA SER A 77 27.72 15.10 7.83
C SER A 77 28.02 15.48 9.28
N LEU A 78 27.01 15.45 10.17
CA LEU A 78 27.19 15.74 11.60
C LEU A 78 28.12 14.73 12.28
N ASP A 79 28.09 13.47 11.87
CA ASP A 79 29.02 12.44 12.38
C ASP A 79 30.46 12.76 12.00
N LYS A 80 30.70 13.22 10.77
CA LYS A 80 32.03 13.69 10.34
C LYS A 80 32.46 14.95 11.08
N GLU A 81 31.56 15.92 11.27
CA GLU A 81 31.81 17.13 12.08
C GLU A 81 32.19 16.73 13.52
N GLN A 82 31.49 15.76 14.12
CA GLN A 82 31.77 15.25 15.46
C GLN A 82 33.15 14.57 15.54
N GLN A 83 33.50 13.74 14.55
CA GLN A 83 34.80 13.10 14.48
C GLN A 83 35.93 14.13 14.35
N GLN A 84 35.73 15.16 13.52
CA GLN A 84 36.68 16.25 13.37
C GLN A 84 36.83 17.07 14.66
N LEU A 85 35.74 17.34 15.37
CA LEU A 85 35.77 18.02 16.65
C LEU A 85 36.56 17.24 17.70
N LEU A 86 36.43 15.91 17.73
CA LEU A 86 37.24 15.04 18.59
C LEU A 86 38.74 15.18 18.27
N GLN A 87 39.12 15.22 16.99
CA GLN A 87 40.50 15.43 16.59
C GLN A 87 41.05 16.79 17.04
N TRP A 88 40.23 17.83 17.02
CA TRP A 88 40.61 19.16 17.52
C TRP A 88 40.79 19.17 19.04
N ALA A 89 39.89 18.53 19.77
CA ALA A 89 40.01 18.38 21.22
C ALA A 89 41.32 17.69 21.60
N LEU A 90 41.67 16.59 20.92
CA LEU A 90 42.93 15.87 21.14
C LEU A 90 44.18 16.70 20.82
N LYS A 91 44.07 17.70 19.94
CA LYS A 91 45.15 18.63 19.58
C LYS A 91 45.26 19.83 20.53
N GLY A 92 44.49 19.86 21.62
CA GLY A 92 44.58 20.90 22.64
C GLY A 92 43.87 22.21 22.28
N PHE A 93 42.84 22.16 21.43
CA PHE A 93 41.97 23.33 21.21
C PHE A 93 41.29 23.76 22.51
N PRO A 94 40.92 25.06 22.66
CA PRO A 94 40.26 25.56 23.85
C PRO A 94 39.00 24.77 24.21
N GLU A 95 38.93 24.34 25.47
CA GLU A 95 37.85 23.47 25.96
C GLU A 95 36.46 24.10 25.77
N GLU A 96 36.34 25.40 26.06
CA GLU A 96 35.07 26.13 25.89
C GLU A 96 34.55 26.07 24.45
N THR A 97 35.44 26.23 23.47
CA THR A 97 35.10 26.14 22.04
C THR A 97 34.64 24.73 21.67
N VAL A 98 35.34 23.71 22.17
CA VAL A 98 34.98 22.31 21.91
C VAL A 98 33.61 21.98 22.51
N ILE A 99 33.33 22.42 23.73
CA ILE A 99 32.04 22.22 24.40
C ILE A 99 30.91 22.93 23.64
N ALA A 100 31.14 24.18 23.20
CA ALA A 100 30.16 24.95 22.45
C ALA A 100 29.81 24.28 21.10
N GLU A 101 30.81 23.87 20.33
CA GLU A 101 30.59 23.16 19.06
C GLU A 101 29.92 21.80 19.25
N ASN A 102 30.28 21.06 20.30
CA ASN A 102 29.64 19.77 20.60
C ASN A 102 28.15 19.97 20.91
N LYS A 103 27.81 20.98 21.73
CA LYS A 103 26.40 21.35 21.99
C LYS A 103 25.66 21.73 20.71
N ARG A 104 26.29 22.50 19.82
CA ARG A 104 25.69 22.88 18.53
C ARG A 104 25.39 21.66 17.66
N ILE A 105 26.36 20.76 17.51
CA ILE A 105 26.21 19.53 16.71
C ILE A 105 25.11 18.63 17.29
N ASN A 106 25.09 18.43 18.62
CA ASN A 106 24.05 17.62 19.26
C ASN A 106 22.65 18.25 19.14
N GLY A 107 22.52 19.57 19.29
CA GLY A 107 21.25 20.26 19.08
C GLY A 107 20.73 20.09 17.65
N GLN A 108 21.61 20.19 16.64
CA GLN A 108 21.23 19.90 15.25
C GLN A 108 20.82 18.43 15.06
N ARG A 109 21.53 17.50 15.71
CA ARG A 109 21.23 16.07 15.66
C ARG A 109 19.85 15.78 16.26
N ASP A 110 19.49 16.41 17.37
CA ASP A 110 18.21 16.19 18.04
C ASP A 110 17.03 16.75 17.23
N LEU A 111 17.19 17.93 16.62
CA LEU A 111 16.19 18.49 15.69
C LEU A 111 15.95 17.56 14.48
N LEU A 112 17.02 17.04 13.89
CA LEU A 112 16.91 16.09 12.77
C LEU A 112 16.28 14.76 13.19
N LYS A 113 16.49 14.31 14.42
CA LYS A 113 15.85 13.08 14.94
C LYS A 113 14.34 13.26 15.09
N GLN A 114 13.91 14.40 15.64
CA GLN A 114 12.49 14.73 15.75
C GLN A 114 11.85 14.77 14.36
N ARG A 115 12.46 15.51 13.43
CA ARG A 115 11.96 15.60 12.05
C ARG A 115 11.90 14.24 11.35
N LYS A 116 12.93 13.41 11.53
CA LYS A 116 12.96 12.04 10.99
C LYS A 116 11.80 11.19 11.54
N SER A 117 11.58 11.23 12.84
CA SER A 117 10.49 10.47 13.49
C SER A 117 9.12 10.92 13.00
N GLU A 118 8.90 12.22 12.78
CA GLU A 118 7.65 12.74 12.23
C GLU A 118 7.41 12.23 10.80
N LEU A 119 8.45 12.26 9.96
CA LEU A 119 8.36 11.81 8.56
C LEU A 119 8.18 10.29 8.45
N GLU A 120 8.87 9.51 9.29
CA GLU A 120 8.70 8.05 9.35
C GLU A 120 7.26 7.68 9.78
N ALA A 121 6.68 8.40 10.75
CA ALA A 121 5.29 8.17 11.16
C ALA A 121 4.28 8.49 10.04
N ARG A 122 4.52 9.55 9.25
CA ARG A 122 3.69 9.88 8.07
C ARG A 122 3.80 8.83 6.97
N LEU A 123 5.02 8.32 6.74
CA LEU A 123 5.24 7.31 5.72
C LEU A 123 4.59 5.97 6.08
N GLU A 124 4.60 5.59 7.37
CA GLU A 124 3.94 4.38 7.83
C GLU A 124 2.42 4.46 7.61
N GLN A 125 1.80 5.62 7.89
CA GLN A 125 0.39 5.86 7.58
C GLN A 125 0.08 5.77 6.08
N ALA A 126 1.01 6.20 5.22
CA ALA A 126 0.83 6.12 3.76
C ALA A 126 1.04 4.70 3.20
N ARG A 127 1.93 3.89 3.80
CA ARG A 127 2.31 2.55 3.31
C ARG A 127 1.26 1.46 3.51
N GLU A 128 0.32 1.63 4.44
CA GLU A 128 -0.84 0.73 4.56
C GLU A 128 -1.71 0.72 3.28
N THR A 129 -1.49 1.68 2.38
CA THR A 129 -2.22 1.87 1.13
C THR A 129 -1.29 1.57 -0.05
N GLU A 130 -1.08 0.29 -0.36
CA GLU A 130 -0.26 -0.13 -1.51
C GLU A 130 -1.02 0.18 -2.82
N VAL A 131 -0.54 1.18 -3.57
CA VAL A 131 -1.24 1.70 -4.75
C VAL A 131 -0.36 1.59 -5.99
N ASN A 132 -0.87 0.93 -7.02
CA ASN A 132 -0.27 0.92 -8.35
C ASN A 132 -0.71 2.17 -9.14
N MET A 133 0.13 3.21 -9.14
CA MET A 133 -0.15 4.51 -9.74
C MET A 133 -0.40 4.45 -11.27
N GLU A 134 0.33 3.61 -11.99
CA GLU A 134 0.18 3.42 -13.44
C GLU A 134 -1.17 2.78 -13.79
N SER A 135 -1.61 1.82 -12.98
CA SER A 135 -2.92 1.20 -13.15
C SER A 135 -4.06 2.19 -12.84
N ILE A 136 -3.91 3.07 -11.83
CA ILE A 136 -4.89 4.11 -11.52
C ILE A 136 -5.07 5.10 -12.67
N GLU A 137 -3.98 5.63 -13.22
CA GLU A 137 -4.06 6.64 -14.28
C GLU A 137 -4.78 6.10 -15.52
N ARG A 138 -4.38 4.91 -15.97
CA ARG A 138 -5.05 4.23 -17.10
C ARG A 138 -6.50 3.92 -16.79
N PHE A 139 -6.81 3.46 -15.59
CA PHE A 139 -8.18 3.18 -15.20
C PHE A 139 -9.06 4.44 -15.22
N CYS A 140 -8.52 5.59 -14.78
CA CYS A 140 -9.22 6.87 -14.86
C CYS A 140 -9.49 7.33 -16.30
N GLU A 141 -8.69 6.90 -17.28
CA GLU A 141 -8.92 7.15 -18.70
C GLU A 141 -10.00 6.22 -19.26
N VAL A 142 -9.93 4.92 -18.93
CA VAL A 142 -10.88 3.90 -19.40
C VAL A 142 -12.30 4.14 -18.87
N VAL A 143 -12.44 4.47 -17.58
CA VAL A 143 -13.76 4.79 -16.97
C VAL A 143 -14.41 6.01 -17.64
N ARG A 144 -13.61 6.98 -18.10
CA ARG A 144 -14.11 8.15 -18.84
C ARG A 144 -14.60 7.82 -20.25
N GLN A 145 -14.18 6.70 -20.82
CA GLN A 145 -14.47 6.34 -22.22
C GLN A 145 -15.70 5.43 -22.39
N ASN A 146 -15.99 4.49 -21.47
CA ASN A 146 -17.31 3.88 -21.23
C ASN A 146 -17.22 2.63 -20.34
N LEU A 147 -18.12 2.50 -19.36
CA LEU A 147 -18.21 1.33 -18.46
C LEU A 147 -18.87 0.09 -19.08
N GLY A 148 -19.70 0.27 -20.11
CA GLY A 148 -20.50 -0.80 -20.70
C GLY A 148 -19.75 -1.77 -21.61
N GLU A 149 -18.52 -1.46 -22.02
CA GLU A 149 -17.74 -2.26 -22.99
C GLU A 149 -16.37 -2.71 -22.43
N PHE A 150 -16.25 -2.87 -21.10
CA PHE A 150 -14.98 -3.29 -20.49
C PHE A 150 -14.53 -4.64 -21.05
N THR A 151 -13.38 -4.64 -21.73
CA THR A 151 -12.69 -5.85 -22.17
C THR A 151 -12.07 -6.57 -20.97
N PHE A 152 -11.62 -7.81 -21.16
CA PHE A 152 -10.92 -8.55 -20.09
C PHE A 152 -9.73 -7.77 -19.52
N GLU A 153 -8.96 -7.09 -20.37
CA GLU A 153 -7.83 -6.26 -19.94
C GLU A 153 -8.29 -5.03 -19.16
N ASP A 154 -9.41 -4.42 -19.52
CA ASP A 154 -9.98 -3.29 -18.77
C ASP A 154 -10.48 -3.73 -17.38
N LYS A 155 -11.09 -4.91 -17.29
CA LYS A 155 -11.51 -5.50 -16.01
C LYS A 155 -10.31 -5.77 -15.11
N ARG A 156 -9.25 -6.34 -15.68
CA ARG A 156 -8.00 -6.59 -14.96
C ARG A 156 -7.36 -5.28 -14.49
N LEU A 157 -7.28 -4.29 -15.37
CA LEU A 157 -6.76 -2.96 -15.04
C LEU A 157 -7.55 -2.31 -13.90
N ALA A 158 -8.88 -2.43 -13.91
CA ALA A 158 -9.74 -1.93 -12.85
C ALA A 158 -9.46 -2.60 -11.50
N LEU A 159 -9.33 -3.94 -11.50
CA LEU A 159 -8.99 -4.71 -10.29
C LEU A 159 -7.63 -4.31 -9.71
N GLU A 160 -6.62 -4.11 -10.58
CA GLU A 160 -5.29 -3.68 -10.18
C GLU A 160 -5.27 -2.22 -9.67
N ALA A 161 -5.95 -1.31 -10.36
CA ALA A 161 -6.05 0.10 -9.99
C ALA A 161 -6.77 0.31 -8.65
N LEU A 162 -7.81 -0.48 -8.41
CA LEU A 162 -8.57 -0.47 -7.17
C LEU A 162 -7.94 -1.35 -6.08
N SER A 163 -6.73 -1.91 -6.30
CA SER A 163 -6.04 -2.83 -5.37
C SER A 163 -6.98 -3.87 -4.75
N ILE A 164 -7.84 -4.49 -5.58
CA ILE A 164 -8.90 -5.38 -5.11
C ILE A 164 -8.30 -6.66 -4.54
N LYS A 165 -8.62 -6.96 -3.29
CA LYS A 165 -8.31 -8.21 -2.61
C LYS A 165 -9.63 -8.91 -2.26
N VAL A 166 -9.73 -10.17 -2.66
CA VAL A 166 -10.91 -10.99 -2.37
C VAL A 166 -10.53 -12.04 -1.34
N TRP A 167 -11.12 -11.94 -0.16
CA TRP A 167 -11.01 -12.92 0.90
C TRP A 167 -12.18 -13.87 0.82
N VAL A 168 -11.90 -15.17 0.80
CA VAL A 168 -12.93 -16.22 0.76
C VAL A 168 -12.77 -17.13 1.97
N ASP A 169 -13.85 -17.31 2.73
CA ASP A 169 -13.90 -18.22 3.88
C ASP A 169 -15.18 -19.05 3.85
N ASP A 170 -15.08 -20.34 3.51
CA ASP A 170 -16.15 -21.36 3.41
C ASP A 170 -17.47 -20.93 2.74
N ASN A 171 -18.23 -20.00 3.31
CA ASN A 171 -19.46 -19.41 2.75
C ASN A 171 -19.44 -17.87 2.60
N ASN A 172 -18.44 -17.18 3.12
CA ASN A 172 -18.31 -15.72 3.09
C ASN A 172 -17.29 -15.30 2.03
N LEU A 173 -17.60 -14.19 1.37
CA LEU A 173 -16.73 -13.53 0.41
C LEU A 173 -16.66 -12.07 0.83
N GLU A 174 -15.46 -11.63 1.22
CA GLU A 174 -15.19 -10.24 1.56
C GLU A 174 -14.32 -9.63 0.46
N ILE A 175 -14.78 -8.50 -0.10
CA ILE A 175 -14.00 -7.74 -1.08
C ILE A 175 -13.44 -6.51 -0.38
N GLU A 176 -12.12 -6.46 -0.31
CA GLU A 176 -11.35 -5.33 0.16
C GLU A 176 -10.78 -4.60 -1.05
N GLY A 177 -10.74 -3.27 -1.02
CA GLY A 177 -10.27 -2.48 -2.14
C GLY A 177 -9.84 -1.10 -1.71
N ALA A 178 -9.33 -0.36 -2.69
CA ALA A 178 -8.84 1.00 -2.53
C ALA A 178 -9.93 2.00 -2.12
N ILE A 179 -11.17 1.66 -2.41
CA ILE A 179 -12.34 2.43 -2.03
C ILE A 179 -13.20 1.48 -1.22
N PRO A 180 -13.84 1.92 -0.12
CA PRO A 180 -14.74 1.07 0.64
C PRO A 180 -15.82 0.51 -0.29
N ILE A 181 -15.68 -0.77 -0.61
CA ILE A 181 -16.67 -1.56 -1.33
C ILE A 181 -17.74 -1.91 -0.30
N SER A 182 -18.99 -1.54 -0.55
CA SER A 182 -20.09 -1.80 0.38
C SER A 182 -20.08 -3.28 0.76
N ARG A 183 -20.04 -3.55 2.08
CA ARG A 183 -20.20 -4.89 2.66
C ARG A 183 -21.66 -5.31 2.50
N ASP A 184 -22.05 -5.68 1.29
CA ASP A 184 -23.24 -6.49 1.14
C ASP A 184 -22.81 -7.94 1.34
N ASP A 185 -23.23 -8.52 2.46
CA ASP A 185 -23.01 -9.92 2.82
C ASP A 185 -23.42 -10.80 1.65
N ILE A 186 -22.43 -11.38 0.97
CA ILE A 186 -22.69 -12.38 -0.07
C ILE A 186 -23.16 -13.65 0.64
N GLN A 187 -24.45 -13.72 0.98
CA GLN A 187 -25.07 -14.99 1.30
C GLN A 187 -25.01 -15.85 0.05
N SER A 188 -24.05 -16.76 0.03
CA SER A 188 -23.84 -17.69 -1.06
C SER A 188 -25.12 -18.50 -1.32
N ILE A 189 -25.91 -18.11 -2.33
CA ILE A 189 -26.98 -18.95 -2.88
C ILE A 189 -26.32 -19.99 -3.77
N THR A 190 -25.58 -20.93 -3.19
CA THR A 190 -25.11 -22.11 -3.90
C THR A 190 -25.69 -23.34 -3.21
N SER A 191 -26.81 -23.80 -3.73
CA SER A 191 -27.40 -25.10 -3.38
C SER A 191 -26.33 -26.18 -3.46
N ARG A 192 -26.19 -26.96 -2.37
CA ARG A 192 -25.48 -28.23 -2.37
C ARG A 192 -25.96 -29.04 -3.57
N CYS A 193 -25.09 -29.26 -4.55
CA CYS A 193 -25.26 -30.43 -5.40
C CYS A 193 -24.82 -31.62 -4.56
N SER A 194 -25.81 -32.22 -3.90
CA SER A 194 -25.74 -33.59 -3.43
C SER A 194 -25.67 -34.53 -4.64
N GLU A 195 -24.92 -35.61 -4.43
CA GLU A 195 -24.69 -36.81 -5.26
C GLU A 195 -23.47 -36.79 -6.18
#